data_AF-A0A3E0U0A9-F1
#
_entry.id   AF-A0A3E0U0A9-F1
#
_cell.length_a   1.000
_cell.length_b   1.000
_cell.length_c   1.000
_cell.angle_alpha   90.00
_cell.angle_beta   90.00
_cell.angle_gamma   90.00
#
_symmetry.space_group_name_H-M   'P 1'
#
loop_
_entity.id
_entity.type
_entity.pdbx_description
1 polymer ?
#
loop_
_entity_poly.entity_id
_entity_poly.type
_entity_poly.pdbx_seq_one_letter_code
_entity_poly.pdbx_strand_id
1 'polypeptide(L)'
;MNNTAVSTNLSTSSLSTPSLAKARALALPSRDAMLARAPTVQAFWDDNRELFTSAWQEWQQTEQSTLPVLTDDLFDNKLRAAVNQAWQTPVTESEVKNLWQEVAPGVYQTQFFNPERLAELRDYFTQVADAGIPLRPPYGIALNRFGAMLDERSEGYLAAPSFQAFYQELMNSYMRPIARMLFPDITGYDTQTFGFSIQYQAGVDTSLRLHTDASAATLNINMNLPGEEFTGSEVDFYDRQTGAIKRLSFAPGTALIHRGSVAHAAQPIKSGQRSNLVFWLYGDRMQIPRNIMPAEALSAEERWTMPKTAKDSFAPF
;
A
#
# COMPACT_ATOMS: atom_id res chain seq x y z
N MET A 1 10.81 21.82 72.73
CA MET A 1 11.66 21.11 71.77
C MET A 1 10.83 20.01 71.15
N ASN A 2 10.40 20.18 69.89
CA ASN A 2 9.97 19.11 69.00
C ASN A 2 9.90 19.72 67.59
N ASN A 3 10.97 19.55 66.83
CA ASN A 3 11.05 19.92 65.42
C ASN A 3 10.84 18.65 64.60
N THR A 4 9.63 18.46 64.09
CA THR A 4 9.33 17.45 63.08
C THR A 4 9.65 18.05 61.72
N ALA A 5 10.79 17.67 61.14
CA ALA A 5 11.14 18.01 59.78
C ALA A 5 10.29 17.16 58.81
N VAL A 6 9.38 17.81 58.10
CA VAL A 6 8.68 17.22 56.96
C VAL A 6 9.62 17.27 55.76
N SER A 7 10.18 16.12 55.39
CA SER A 7 10.91 15.96 54.14
C SER A 7 9.91 15.83 52.99
N THR A 8 9.75 16.87 52.19
CA THR A 8 9.03 16.82 50.92
C THR A 8 9.97 16.26 49.85
N ASN A 9 9.86 14.95 49.59
CA ASN A 9 10.43 14.34 48.39
C ASN A 9 9.66 14.84 47.16
N LEU A 10 10.17 15.89 46.52
CA LEU A 10 9.83 16.24 45.15
C LEU A 10 10.46 15.19 44.24
N SER A 11 9.68 14.16 43.88
CA SER A 11 10.02 13.28 42.76
C SER A 11 9.92 14.11 41.48
N THR A 12 11.05 14.59 40.98
CA THR A 12 11.16 15.09 39.61
C THR A 12 11.08 13.91 38.66
N SER A 13 9.85 13.50 38.30
CA SER A 13 9.67 12.71 37.08
C SER A 13 10.07 13.63 35.92
N SER A 14 11.25 13.39 35.35
CA SER A 14 11.59 13.96 34.05
C SER A 14 10.55 13.40 33.07
N LEU A 15 9.53 14.19 32.74
CA LEU A 15 8.58 13.86 31.68
C LEU A 15 9.40 13.75 30.39
N SER A 16 9.75 12.54 30.00
CA SER A 16 10.43 12.28 28.74
C SER A 16 9.56 12.86 27.62
N THR A 17 10.13 13.70 26.76
CA THR A 17 9.39 14.25 25.63
C THR A 17 8.72 13.12 24.84
N PRO A 18 7.41 13.22 24.53
CA PRO A 18 6.70 12.18 23.82
C PRO A 18 7.32 11.88 22.45
N SER A 19 7.18 10.64 21.98
CA SER A 19 7.79 10.17 20.72
C SER A 19 7.26 10.96 19.53
N LEU A 20 5.97 11.31 19.55
CA LEU A 20 5.35 12.14 18.52
C LEU A 20 6.03 13.52 18.39
N ALA A 21 6.24 14.20 19.51
CA ALA A 21 6.89 15.52 19.53
C ALA A 21 8.35 15.43 19.07
N LYS A 22 9.08 14.38 19.47
CA LYS A 22 10.45 14.13 19.01
C LYS A 22 10.51 13.88 17.51
N ALA A 23 9.64 13.04 16.96
CA ALA A 23 9.59 12.73 15.54
C ALA A 23 9.29 13.98 14.70
N ARG A 24 8.33 14.80 15.13
CA ARG A 24 7.96 16.07 14.47
C ARG A 24 9.09 17.12 14.47
N ALA A 25 10.01 17.04 15.43
CA ALA A 25 11.13 17.96 15.54
C ALA A 25 12.34 17.57 14.67
N LEU A 26 12.35 16.37 14.08
CA LEU A 26 13.46 15.92 13.25
C LEU A 26 13.49 16.66 11.90
N ALA A 27 14.67 17.11 11.51
CA ALA A 27 14.90 17.61 10.16
C ALA A 27 14.98 16.44 9.18
N LEU A 28 14.09 16.43 8.19
CA LEU A 28 14.15 15.46 7.10
C LEU A 28 15.44 15.62 6.28
N PRO A 29 16.00 14.52 5.73
CA PRO A 29 17.04 14.62 4.73
C PRO A 29 16.60 15.49 3.55
N SER A 30 17.53 16.21 2.92
CA SER A 30 17.20 17.07 1.79
C SER A 30 16.63 16.27 0.61
N ARG A 31 15.81 16.91 -0.21
CA ARG A 31 15.24 16.31 -1.41
C ARG A 31 16.32 15.71 -2.31
N ASP A 32 17.41 16.43 -2.54
CA ASP A 32 18.52 15.98 -3.37
C ASP A 32 19.22 14.75 -2.78
N ALA A 33 19.42 14.71 -1.46
CA ALA A 33 20.00 13.55 -0.79
C ALA A 33 19.08 12.32 -0.92
N MET A 34 17.76 12.50 -0.76
CA MET A 34 16.77 11.45 -0.96
C MET A 34 16.75 10.93 -2.40
N LEU A 35 16.78 11.82 -3.39
CA LEU A 35 16.84 11.46 -4.82
C LEU A 35 18.15 10.74 -5.17
N ALA A 36 19.28 11.16 -4.60
CA ALA A 36 20.59 10.56 -4.79
C ALA A 36 20.80 9.27 -3.98
N ARG A 37 19.83 8.88 -3.13
CA ARG A 37 19.93 7.73 -2.21
C ARG A 37 21.22 7.77 -1.38
N ALA A 38 21.56 8.95 -0.86
CA ALA A 38 22.78 9.11 -0.08
C ALA A 38 22.76 8.19 1.16
N PRO A 39 23.90 7.58 1.56
CA PRO A 39 23.96 6.71 2.74
C PRO A 39 23.45 7.35 4.03
N THR A 40 23.54 8.68 4.14
CA THR A 40 23.00 9.45 5.28
C THR A 40 21.47 9.42 5.35
N VAL A 41 20.78 9.24 4.23
CA VAL A 41 19.32 9.08 4.19
C VAL A 41 18.92 7.73 4.75
N GLN A 42 19.66 6.68 4.38
CA GLN A 42 19.48 5.33 4.93
C GLN A 42 19.66 5.34 6.45
N ALA A 43 20.79 5.90 6.91
CA ALA A 43 21.08 6.03 8.34
C ALA A 43 19.98 6.81 9.08
N PHE A 44 19.48 7.91 8.51
CA PHE A 44 18.37 8.67 9.10
C PHE A 44 17.13 7.80 9.36
N TRP A 45 16.72 6.98 8.39
CA TRP A 45 15.53 6.13 8.59
C TRP A 45 15.78 4.98 9.55
N ASP A 46 16.96 4.35 9.47
CA ASP A 46 17.31 3.22 10.33
C ASP A 46 17.46 3.65 11.79
N ASP A 47 18.19 4.74 12.04
CA ASP A 47 18.44 5.28 13.38
C ASP A 47 17.16 5.76 14.08
N ASN A 48 16.13 6.13 13.31
CA ASN A 48 14.86 6.65 13.82
C ASN A 48 13.69 5.66 13.70
N ARG A 49 13.91 4.41 13.31
CA ARG A 49 12.84 3.42 13.06
C ARG A 49 11.91 3.22 14.26
N GLU A 50 12.48 3.00 15.44
CA GLU A 50 11.70 2.81 16.68
C GLU A 50 10.95 4.07 17.09
N LEU A 51 11.58 5.24 16.89
CA LEU A 51 10.97 6.53 17.17
C LEU A 51 9.74 6.77 16.29
N PHE A 52 9.84 6.52 14.98
CA PHE A 52 8.72 6.70 14.06
C PHE A 52 7.58 5.71 14.32
N THR A 53 7.91 4.45 14.61
CA THR A 53 6.91 3.44 14.99
C THR A 53 6.14 3.89 16.24
N SER A 54 6.87 4.34 17.27
CA SER A 54 6.28 4.85 18.51
C SER A 54 5.46 6.13 18.29
N ALA A 55 5.94 7.04 17.44
CA ALA A 55 5.25 8.28 17.12
C ALA A 55 3.92 8.04 16.40
N TRP A 56 3.86 7.09 15.47
CA TRP A 56 2.62 6.71 14.78
C TRP A 56 1.60 6.10 15.74
N GLN A 57 2.05 5.24 16.66
CA GLN A 57 1.19 4.68 17.71
C GLN A 57 0.62 5.79 18.62
N GLU A 58 1.47 6.71 19.07
CA GLU A 58 1.06 7.84 19.92
C GLU A 58 0.12 8.80 19.19
N TRP A 59 0.40 9.12 17.92
CA TRP A 59 -0.45 9.94 17.08
C TRP A 59 -1.84 9.33 16.92
N GLN A 60 -1.94 8.05 16.60
CA GLN A 60 -3.23 7.38 16.46
C GLN A 60 -4.04 7.39 17.76
N GLN A 61 -3.39 7.26 18.92
CA GLN A 61 -4.05 7.35 20.22
C GLN A 61 -4.55 8.77 20.51
N THR A 62 -3.77 9.78 20.13
CA THR A 62 -4.11 11.20 20.35
C THR A 62 -5.25 11.66 19.46
N GLU A 63 -5.25 11.23 18.21
CA GLU A 63 -6.25 11.57 17.19
C GLU A 63 -7.40 10.55 17.11
N GLN A 64 -7.52 9.62 18.07
CA GLN A 64 -8.46 8.51 17.99
C GLN A 64 -9.93 8.97 17.81
N SER A 65 -10.28 10.14 18.35
CA SER A 65 -11.63 10.69 18.25
C SER A 65 -11.95 11.34 16.91
N THR A 66 -10.94 11.68 16.10
CA THR A 66 -11.05 12.38 14.82
C THR A 66 -10.64 11.52 13.62
N LEU A 67 -9.88 10.44 13.86
CA LEU A 67 -9.45 9.52 12.81
C LEU A 67 -10.62 8.66 12.30
N PRO A 68 -10.82 8.58 10.96
CA PRO A 68 -11.71 7.60 10.37
C PRO A 68 -11.29 6.19 10.78
N VAL A 69 -12.28 5.37 11.11
CA VAL A 69 -12.04 3.96 11.43
C VAL A 69 -11.97 3.19 10.11
N LEU A 70 -10.81 2.61 9.82
CA LEU A 70 -10.63 1.79 8.62
C LEU A 70 -11.26 0.41 8.88
N THR A 71 -12.50 0.21 8.44
CA THR A 71 -13.19 -1.07 8.55
C THR A 71 -13.36 -1.75 7.19
N ASP A 72 -13.93 -2.95 7.18
CA ASP A 72 -14.15 -3.72 5.95
C ASP A 72 -15.19 -3.06 5.01
N ASP A 73 -15.99 -2.12 5.50
CA ASP A 73 -16.95 -1.35 4.71
C ASP A 73 -16.33 -0.41 3.67
N LEU A 74 -15.02 -0.19 3.77
CA LEU A 74 -14.22 0.46 2.74
C LEU A 74 -14.14 -0.38 1.46
N PHE A 75 -14.24 -1.71 1.55
CA PHE A 75 -14.29 -2.58 0.37
C PHE A 75 -15.68 -2.56 -0.26
N ASP A 76 -15.74 -2.73 -1.59
CA ASP A 76 -17.01 -2.83 -2.32
C ASP A 76 -17.90 -3.93 -1.72
N ASN A 77 -19.19 -3.66 -1.59
CA ASN A 77 -20.10 -4.55 -0.88
C ASN A 77 -20.23 -5.93 -1.54
N LYS A 78 -20.19 -6.02 -2.87
CA LYS A 78 -20.27 -7.29 -3.61
C LYS A 78 -18.95 -8.03 -3.49
N LEU A 79 -17.82 -7.32 -3.67
CA LEU A 79 -16.49 -7.92 -3.53
C LEU A 79 -16.28 -8.48 -2.12
N ARG A 80 -16.56 -7.67 -1.08
CA ARG A 80 -16.48 -8.08 0.32
C ARG A 80 -17.33 -9.30 0.60
N ALA A 81 -18.59 -9.32 0.16
CA ALA A 81 -19.49 -10.45 0.38
C ALA A 81 -18.95 -11.74 -0.26
N ALA A 82 -18.50 -11.67 -1.52
CA ALA A 82 -17.95 -12.82 -2.23
C ALA A 82 -16.64 -13.32 -1.60
N VAL A 83 -15.75 -12.42 -1.20
CA VAL A 83 -14.49 -12.75 -0.51
C VAL A 83 -14.77 -13.42 0.84
N ASN A 84 -15.68 -12.87 1.64
CA ASN A 84 -16.07 -13.45 2.93
C ASN A 84 -16.66 -14.85 2.75
N GLN A 85 -17.49 -15.06 1.72
CA GLN A 85 -18.07 -16.36 1.40
C GLN A 85 -17.00 -17.37 0.94
N ALA A 86 -16.03 -16.93 0.14
CA ALA A 86 -14.94 -17.79 -0.32
C ALA A 86 -13.98 -18.19 0.82
N TRP A 87 -13.73 -17.31 1.80
CA TRP A 87 -13.00 -17.72 3.01
C TRP A 87 -13.74 -18.77 3.85
N GLN A 88 -15.07 -18.75 3.87
CA GLN A 88 -15.88 -19.76 4.57
C GLN A 88 -16.06 -21.03 3.76
N THR A 89 -16.14 -20.91 2.43
CA THR A 89 -16.43 -22.02 1.51
C THR A 89 -15.66 -21.77 0.21
N PRO A 90 -14.38 -22.20 0.12
CA PRO A 90 -13.47 -21.83 -0.97
C PRO A 90 -13.99 -22.09 -2.38
N VAL A 91 -14.78 -23.15 -2.59
CA VAL A 91 -15.39 -23.45 -3.90
C VAL A 91 -16.33 -22.34 -4.43
N THR A 92 -16.75 -21.40 -3.59
CA THR A 92 -17.52 -20.21 -3.99
C THR A 92 -16.66 -19.09 -4.61
N GLU A 93 -15.34 -19.27 -4.73
CA GLU A 93 -14.43 -18.30 -5.36
C GLU A 93 -14.83 -17.89 -6.79
N SER A 94 -15.64 -18.70 -7.47
CA SER A 94 -16.22 -18.33 -8.77
C SER A 94 -17.05 -17.04 -8.71
N GLU A 95 -17.69 -16.75 -7.57
CA GLU A 95 -18.39 -15.49 -7.32
C GLU A 95 -17.42 -14.31 -7.28
N VAL A 96 -16.27 -14.49 -6.64
CA VAL A 96 -15.18 -13.49 -6.64
C VAL A 96 -14.67 -13.31 -8.06
N LYS A 97 -14.38 -14.39 -8.78
CA LYS A 97 -13.89 -14.35 -10.17
C LYS A 97 -14.84 -13.59 -11.10
N ASN A 98 -16.15 -13.77 -10.95
CA ASN A 98 -17.15 -13.10 -11.76
C ASN A 98 -17.17 -11.56 -11.59
N LEU A 99 -16.60 -11.04 -10.50
CA LEU A 99 -16.45 -9.60 -10.26
C LEU A 99 -15.18 -9.01 -10.91
N TRP A 100 -14.26 -9.84 -11.40
CA TRP A 100 -13.03 -9.41 -12.06
C TRP A 100 -13.14 -9.57 -13.57
N GLN A 101 -13.29 -8.45 -14.28
CA GLN A 101 -13.38 -8.43 -15.73
C GLN A 101 -11.98 -8.34 -16.36
N GLU A 102 -11.66 -9.24 -17.29
CA GLU A 102 -10.45 -9.10 -18.10
C GLU A 102 -10.63 -7.95 -19.11
N VAL A 103 -9.83 -6.89 -18.96
CA VAL A 103 -9.93 -5.65 -19.75
C VAL A 103 -8.78 -5.48 -20.75
N ALA A 104 -7.70 -6.24 -20.57
CA ALA A 104 -6.63 -6.49 -21.52
C ALA A 104 -6.05 -7.89 -21.22
N PRO A 105 -5.30 -8.53 -22.14
CA PRO A 105 -4.72 -9.87 -21.90
C PRO A 105 -3.92 -9.93 -20.59
N GLY A 106 -4.42 -10.72 -19.62
CA GLY A 106 -3.80 -10.87 -18.30
C GLY A 106 -3.94 -9.67 -17.37
N VAL A 107 -4.85 -8.73 -17.65
CA VAL A 107 -5.16 -7.55 -16.83
C VAL A 107 -6.64 -7.56 -16.48
N TYR A 108 -6.93 -7.60 -15.18
CA TYR A 108 -8.29 -7.68 -14.66
C TYR A 108 -8.68 -6.42 -13.89
N GLN A 109 -9.94 -6.03 -13.99
CA GLN A 109 -10.51 -4.84 -13.36
C GLN A 109 -11.68 -5.22 -12.46
N THR A 110 -11.82 -4.53 -11.33
CA THR A 110 -13.00 -4.63 -10.46
C THR A 110 -13.28 -3.32 -9.72
N GLN A 111 -14.50 -3.13 -9.21
CA GLN A 111 -14.78 -2.15 -8.17
C GLN A 111 -14.27 -2.72 -6.85
N PHE A 112 -13.18 -2.16 -6.32
CA PHE A 112 -12.50 -2.75 -5.17
C PHE A 112 -12.88 -2.05 -3.87
N PHE A 113 -12.83 -0.72 -3.85
CA PHE A 113 -13.33 0.07 -2.74
C PHE A 113 -14.76 0.52 -2.99
N ASN A 114 -15.52 0.69 -1.92
CA ASN A 114 -16.85 1.28 -1.96
C ASN A 114 -16.73 2.80 -2.20
N PRO A 115 -17.21 3.34 -3.35
CA PRO A 115 -17.12 4.77 -3.65
C PRO A 115 -17.79 5.67 -2.61
N GLU A 116 -18.83 5.18 -1.93
CA GLU A 116 -19.57 5.94 -0.90
C GLU A 116 -18.79 6.07 0.41
N ARG A 117 -17.82 5.18 0.65
CA ARG A 117 -16.99 5.14 1.87
C ARG A 117 -15.55 5.59 1.61
N LEU A 118 -15.19 5.80 0.35
CA LEU A 118 -13.82 6.15 -0.05
C LEU A 118 -13.31 7.47 0.56
N ALA A 119 -14.23 8.38 0.91
CA ALA A 119 -13.93 9.61 1.64
C ALA A 119 -13.23 9.32 2.98
N GLU A 120 -13.62 8.27 3.70
CA GLU A 120 -12.99 7.90 4.99
C GLU A 120 -11.52 7.51 4.81
N LEU A 121 -11.21 6.73 3.76
CA LEU A 121 -9.83 6.38 3.43
C LEU A 121 -9.03 7.61 2.99
N ARG A 122 -9.63 8.50 2.18
CA ARG A 122 -8.98 9.74 1.72
C ARG A 122 -8.72 10.72 2.88
N ASP A 123 -9.65 10.84 3.80
CA ASP A 123 -9.52 11.66 5.00
C ASP A 123 -8.43 11.08 5.92
N TYR A 124 -8.37 9.76 6.08
CA TYR A 124 -7.30 9.10 6.84
C TYR A 124 -5.92 9.44 6.27
N PHE A 125 -5.71 9.28 4.96
CA PHE A 125 -4.44 9.64 4.31
C PHE A 125 -4.13 11.15 4.35
N THR A 126 -5.15 12.01 4.42
CA THR A 126 -4.96 13.45 4.60
C THR A 126 -4.45 13.75 6.01
N GLN A 127 -5.06 13.14 7.05
CA GLN A 127 -4.58 13.28 8.42
C GLN A 127 -3.18 12.69 8.62
N VAL A 128 -2.85 11.60 7.93
CA VAL A 128 -1.47 11.05 7.88
C VAL A 128 -0.49 12.07 7.31
N ALA A 129 -0.83 12.73 6.19
CA ALA A 129 0.03 13.74 5.59
C ALA A 129 0.21 14.97 6.51
N ASP A 130 -0.84 15.33 7.25
CA ASP A 130 -0.84 16.45 8.20
C ASP A 130 -0.23 16.10 9.57
N ALA A 131 0.05 14.82 9.83
CA ALA A 131 0.56 14.35 11.11
C ALA A 131 1.94 14.94 11.46
N GLY A 132 2.71 15.39 10.47
CA GLY A 132 4.06 15.95 10.65
C GLY A 132 5.10 14.92 11.10
N ILE A 133 4.78 13.63 11.04
CA ILE A 133 5.72 12.54 11.29
C ILE A 133 6.47 12.26 9.98
N PRO A 134 7.82 12.17 9.99
CA PRO A 134 8.57 11.71 8.83
C PRO A 134 8.02 10.42 8.22
N LEU A 135 7.67 10.48 6.94
CA LEU A 135 7.13 9.37 6.16
C LEU A 135 7.89 9.29 4.84
N ARG A 136 8.38 8.10 4.50
CA ARG A 136 9.19 7.91 3.29
C ARG A 136 8.26 7.82 2.07
N PRO A 137 8.41 8.70 1.06
CA PRO A 137 7.70 8.54 -0.21
C PRO A 137 8.34 7.42 -1.05
N PRO A 138 7.58 6.75 -1.93
CA PRO A 138 8.17 5.76 -2.82
C PRO A 138 9.13 6.40 -3.83
N TYR A 139 10.19 5.67 -4.18
CA TYR A 139 11.15 6.12 -5.18
C TYR A 139 10.55 6.12 -6.59
N GLY A 140 11.02 7.03 -7.45
CA GLY A 140 10.63 7.07 -8.87
C GLY A 140 9.44 7.97 -9.19
N ILE A 141 8.84 8.60 -8.18
CA ILE A 141 7.95 9.76 -8.31
C ILE A 141 8.59 11.00 -7.70
N ALA A 142 8.01 12.18 -7.91
CA ALA A 142 8.57 13.47 -7.55
C ALA A 142 8.80 13.74 -6.03
N LEU A 143 8.82 12.70 -5.19
CA LEU A 143 8.87 12.75 -3.72
C LEU A 143 7.75 13.64 -3.18
N ASN A 144 6.53 13.48 -3.71
CA ASN A 144 5.39 14.25 -3.24
C ASN A 144 4.98 13.82 -1.83
N ARG A 145 4.43 14.78 -1.09
CA ARG A 145 4.07 14.63 0.34
C ARG A 145 2.93 13.66 0.63
N PHE A 146 2.28 13.11 -0.40
CA PHE A 146 1.13 12.21 -0.26
C PHE A 146 1.48 10.75 -0.61
N GLY A 147 2.71 10.51 -1.06
CA GLY A 147 3.25 9.17 -1.21
C GLY A 147 3.79 8.64 0.11
N ALA A 148 3.51 7.37 0.39
CA ALA A 148 3.91 6.69 1.62
C ALA A 148 4.31 5.25 1.33
N MET A 149 5.38 4.78 1.95
CA MET A 149 5.63 3.34 2.09
C MET A 149 4.63 2.74 3.09
N LEU A 150 4.03 1.60 2.75
CA LEU A 150 2.93 0.99 3.52
C LEU A 150 3.32 -0.33 4.18
N ASP A 151 4.33 -1.03 3.66
CA ASP A 151 4.80 -2.29 4.23
C ASP A 151 5.77 -2.03 5.40
N GLU A 152 5.53 -2.69 6.54
CA GLU A 152 6.31 -2.57 7.80
C GLU A 152 7.82 -2.76 7.69
N ARG A 153 8.27 -3.49 6.65
CA ARG A 153 9.69 -3.71 6.42
C ARG A 153 10.37 -2.50 5.80
N SER A 154 9.60 -1.61 5.17
CA SER A 154 10.10 -0.42 4.51
C SER A 154 10.55 0.61 5.55
N GLU A 155 11.67 1.27 5.31
CA GLU A 155 12.05 2.46 6.07
C GLU A 155 10.97 3.54 6.01
N GLY A 156 10.71 4.19 7.15
CA GLY A 156 9.78 5.33 7.22
C GLY A 156 8.37 5.00 6.74
N TYR A 157 7.90 3.75 6.92
CA TYR A 157 6.56 3.33 6.57
C TYR A 157 5.48 3.96 7.48
N LEU A 158 4.24 3.94 7.01
CA LEU A 158 3.08 4.34 7.80
C LEU A 158 2.80 3.31 8.91
N ALA A 159 3.40 3.52 10.08
CA ALA A 159 3.36 2.56 11.18
C ALA A 159 2.14 2.67 12.10
N ALA A 160 1.10 3.40 11.69
CA ALA A 160 -0.13 3.54 12.46
C ALA A 160 -0.82 2.17 12.62
N PRO A 161 -1.08 1.68 13.86
CA PRO A 161 -1.56 0.32 14.07
C PRO A 161 -2.86 -0.04 13.32
N SER A 162 -3.83 0.87 13.24
CA SER A 162 -5.09 0.61 12.53
C SER A 162 -4.87 0.51 11.01
N PHE A 163 -3.98 1.32 10.46
CA PHE A 163 -3.60 1.22 9.05
C PHE A 163 -2.86 -0.08 8.77
N GLN A 164 -1.92 -0.48 9.63
CA GLN A 164 -1.21 -1.75 9.44
C GLN A 164 -2.15 -2.95 9.50
N ALA A 165 -3.17 -2.94 10.38
CA ALA A 165 -4.22 -3.95 10.38
C ALA A 165 -5.00 -3.97 9.05
N PHE A 166 -5.42 -2.80 8.56
CA PHE A 166 -6.13 -2.66 7.28
C PHE A 166 -5.29 -3.11 6.08
N TYR A 167 -4.00 -2.74 6.04
CA TYR A 167 -3.06 -3.18 5.02
C TYR A 167 -2.93 -4.71 4.99
N GLN A 168 -2.77 -5.34 6.16
CA GLN A 168 -2.65 -6.79 6.25
C GLN A 168 -3.95 -7.48 5.80
N GLU A 169 -5.12 -6.96 6.17
CA GLU A 169 -6.41 -7.47 5.70
C GLU A 169 -6.52 -7.41 4.17
N LEU A 170 -6.21 -6.26 3.56
CA LEU A 170 -6.21 -6.09 2.11
C LEU A 170 -5.26 -7.08 1.42
N MET A 171 -4.03 -7.21 1.91
CA MET A 171 -3.06 -8.09 1.28
C MET A 171 -3.43 -9.58 1.45
N ASN A 172 -3.88 -9.96 2.64
CA ASN A 172 -4.06 -11.36 3.03
C ASN A 172 -5.42 -11.91 2.60
N SER A 173 -6.49 -11.18 2.90
CA SER A 173 -7.86 -11.64 2.65
C SER A 173 -8.32 -11.39 1.22
N TYR A 174 -7.75 -10.39 0.54
CA TYR A 174 -8.15 -10.01 -0.82
C TYR A 174 -7.06 -10.31 -1.83
N MET A 175 -5.94 -9.60 -1.82
CA MET A 175 -4.99 -9.62 -2.94
C MET A 175 -4.39 -11.02 -3.19
N ARG A 176 -3.89 -11.71 -2.16
CA ARG A 176 -3.25 -13.03 -2.30
C ARG A 176 -4.18 -14.09 -2.94
N PRO A 177 -5.35 -14.44 -2.36
CA PRO A 177 -6.21 -15.48 -2.93
C PRO A 177 -6.72 -15.10 -4.32
N ILE A 178 -7.04 -13.82 -4.55
CA ILE A 178 -7.47 -13.33 -5.87
C ILE A 178 -6.34 -13.48 -6.90
N ALA A 179 -5.11 -13.12 -6.55
CA ALA A 179 -3.97 -13.26 -7.46
C ALA A 179 -3.68 -14.73 -7.81
N ARG A 180 -3.76 -15.65 -6.84
CA ARG A 180 -3.65 -17.10 -7.11
C ARG A 180 -4.75 -17.61 -8.04
N MET A 181 -5.97 -17.11 -7.88
CA MET A 181 -7.13 -17.50 -8.67
C MET A 181 -7.02 -16.99 -10.12
N LEU A 182 -6.60 -15.74 -10.32
CA LEU A 182 -6.48 -15.12 -11.65
C LEU A 182 -5.18 -15.54 -12.37
N PHE A 183 -4.11 -15.80 -11.61
CA PHE A 183 -2.78 -16.10 -12.15
C PHE A 183 -2.17 -17.34 -11.46
N PRO A 184 -2.61 -18.55 -11.81
CA PRO A 184 -2.12 -19.77 -11.15
C PRO A 184 -0.60 -19.95 -11.19
N ASP A 185 0.05 -19.40 -12.21
CA ASP A 185 1.50 -19.40 -12.43
C ASP A 185 2.31 -18.54 -11.44
N ILE A 186 1.65 -17.68 -10.65
CA ILE A 186 2.33 -16.93 -9.58
C ILE A 186 2.39 -17.69 -8.26
N THR A 187 1.72 -18.84 -8.16
CA THR A 187 1.63 -19.63 -6.94
C THR A 187 3.02 -19.96 -6.40
N GLY A 188 3.25 -19.70 -5.11
CA GLY A 188 4.57 -19.84 -4.49
C GLY A 188 5.41 -18.56 -4.53
N TYR A 189 4.95 -17.53 -5.23
CA TYR A 189 5.57 -16.20 -5.29
C TYR A 189 4.67 -15.11 -4.69
N ASP A 190 3.94 -15.45 -3.63
CA ASP A 190 2.99 -14.56 -2.97
C ASP A 190 3.05 -14.63 -1.43
N THR A 191 4.16 -15.13 -0.87
CA THR A 191 4.41 -15.22 0.58
C THR A 191 4.78 -13.86 1.19
N GLN A 192 5.31 -12.94 0.38
CA GLN A 192 5.77 -11.62 0.76
C GLN A 192 4.92 -10.54 0.08
N THR A 193 4.75 -9.41 0.76
CA THR A 193 3.95 -8.26 0.30
C THR A 193 4.83 -7.05 0.02
N PHE A 194 4.30 -6.01 -0.61
CA PHE A 194 4.88 -4.68 -0.59
C PHE A 194 3.79 -3.70 -0.98
N GLY A 195 3.80 -2.49 -0.45
CA GLY A 195 2.78 -1.49 -0.73
C GLY A 195 3.30 -0.08 -0.63
N PHE A 196 2.82 0.78 -1.51
CA PHE A 196 3.06 2.21 -1.48
C PHE A 196 1.83 2.99 -1.96
N SER A 197 1.63 4.20 -1.45
CA SER A 197 0.71 5.17 -2.04
C SER A 197 1.45 6.11 -2.99
N ILE A 198 0.75 6.57 -4.01
CA ILE A 198 1.27 7.47 -5.03
C ILE A 198 0.22 8.52 -5.34
N GLN A 199 0.66 9.76 -5.52
CA GLN A 199 -0.18 10.82 -6.06
C GLN A 199 0.51 11.40 -7.30
N TYR A 200 -0.22 11.52 -8.41
CA TYR A 200 0.23 12.20 -9.60
C TYR A 200 -0.37 13.59 -9.66
N GLN A 201 0.45 14.59 -9.97
CA GLN A 201 0.03 15.98 -10.15
C GLN A 201 0.61 16.60 -11.44
N ALA A 202 -0.24 17.33 -12.15
CA ALA A 202 0.17 18.04 -13.37
C ALA A 202 1.32 19.03 -13.09
N GLY A 203 2.33 19.01 -13.97
CA GLY A 203 3.52 19.86 -13.86
C GLY A 203 4.58 19.37 -12.86
N VAL A 204 4.30 18.30 -12.10
CA VAL A 204 5.23 17.70 -11.13
C VAL A 204 5.70 16.34 -11.61
N ASP A 205 4.77 15.49 -12.04
CA ASP A 205 5.07 14.11 -12.43
C ASP A 205 5.17 13.96 -13.95
N THR A 206 6.16 13.16 -14.38
CA THR A 206 6.38 12.81 -15.78
C THR A 206 5.89 11.38 -16.04
N SER A 207 5.73 10.99 -17.31
CA SER A 207 5.33 9.62 -17.67
C SER A 207 6.28 8.59 -17.07
N LEU A 208 5.73 7.49 -16.55
CA LEU A 208 6.51 6.27 -16.36
C LEU A 208 6.64 5.59 -17.72
N ARG A 209 7.87 5.53 -18.22
CA ARG A 209 8.21 4.83 -19.47
C ARG A 209 7.76 3.38 -19.40
N LEU A 210 7.60 2.75 -20.56
CA LEU A 210 7.28 1.33 -20.65
C LEU A 210 8.23 0.50 -19.78
N HIS A 211 7.67 -0.25 -18.83
CA HIS A 211 8.40 -1.08 -17.88
C HIS A 211 7.57 -2.31 -17.51
N THR A 212 8.17 -3.20 -16.73
CA THR A 212 7.49 -4.26 -16.00
C THR A 212 7.72 -4.03 -14.52
N ASP A 213 6.80 -4.50 -13.69
CA ASP A 213 7.01 -4.47 -12.25
C ASP A 213 7.87 -5.65 -11.85
N ALA A 214 8.76 -5.40 -10.88
CA ALA A 214 9.49 -6.46 -10.23
C ALA A 214 8.59 -7.14 -9.20
N SER A 215 7.44 -7.69 -9.60
CA SER A 215 6.45 -8.35 -8.72
C SER A 215 5.97 -9.65 -9.37
N ALA A 216 5.40 -10.55 -8.57
CA ALA A 216 4.63 -11.68 -9.08
C ALA A 216 3.28 -11.19 -9.62
N ALA A 217 2.58 -10.38 -8.83
CA ALA A 217 1.38 -9.66 -9.22
C ALA A 217 1.41 -8.23 -8.67
N THR A 218 0.81 -7.32 -9.43
CA THR A 218 0.59 -5.92 -9.08
C THR A 218 -0.89 -5.65 -9.00
N LEU A 219 -1.32 -5.01 -7.91
CA LEU A 219 -2.66 -4.47 -7.70
C LEU A 219 -2.54 -2.95 -7.58
N ASN A 220 -3.30 -2.22 -8.39
CA ASN A 220 -3.29 -0.76 -8.42
C ASN A 220 -4.71 -0.24 -8.26
N ILE A 221 -4.98 0.54 -7.22
CA ILE A 221 -6.33 0.94 -6.81
C ILE A 221 -6.42 2.46 -6.73
N ASN A 222 -7.43 3.03 -7.39
CA ASN A 222 -7.66 4.47 -7.37
C ASN A 222 -8.40 4.90 -6.09
N MET A 223 -7.91 5.95 -5.45
CA MET A 223 -8.47 6.54 -4.23
C MET A 223 -9.22 7.86 -4.46
N ASN A 224 -9.22 8.43 -5.66
CA ASN A 224 -9.97 9.65 -5.96
C ASN A 224 -11.45 9.48 -5.63
N LEU A 225 -12.06 10.55 -5.12
CA LEU A 225 -13.47 10.58 -4.81
C LEU A 225 -14.31 10.77 -6.08
N PRO A 226 -15.58 10.34 -6.09
CA PRO A 226 -16.53 10.74 -7.13
C PRO A 226 -16.52 12.26 -7.33
N GLY A 227 -16.30 12.71 -8.57
CA GLY A 227 -16.20 14.13 -8.94
C GLY A 227 -14.78 14.71 -8.92
N GLU A 228 -13.77 13.97 -8.42
CA GLU A 228 -12.36 14.34 -8.55
C GLU A 228 -11.78 13.87 -9.89
N GLU A 229 -12.16 14.56 -10.96
CA GLU A 229 -11.74 14.22 -12.32
C GLU A 229 -10.27 14.59 -12.60
N PHE A 230 -9.61 13.76 -13.40
CA PHE A 230 -8.28 14.03 -13.95
C PHE A 230 -8.24 13.67 -15.44
N THR A 231 -7.28 14.22 -16.16
CA THR A 231 -7.03 13.85 -17.58
C THR A 231 -5.58 13.43 -17.77
N GLY A 232 -5.34 12.52 -18.71
CA GLY A 232 -4.06 11.82 -18.78
C GLY A 232 -3.96 10.76 -17.69
N SER A 233 -2.74 10.35 -17.35
CA SER A 233 -2.49 9.32 -16.33
C SER A 233 -3.14 7.96 -16.58
N GLU A 234 -3.70 7.71 -17.76
CA GLU A 234 -4.12 6.38 -18.16
C GLU A 234 -2.91 5.44 -18.22
N VAL A 235 -3.16 4.15 -18.03
CA VAL A 235 -2.12 3.12 -18.09
C VAL A 235 -2.27 2.35 -19.40
N ASP A 236 -1.19 2.36 -20.17
CA ASP A 236 -1.06 1.60 -21.41
C ASP A 236 -0.51 0.21 -21.08
N PHE A 237 -1.28 -0.83 -21.33
CA PHE A 237 -0.85 -2.22 -21.26
C PHE A 237 -0.47 -2.72 -22.66
N TYR A 238 0.74 -3.27 -22.77
CA TYR A 238 1.28 -3.78 -24.02
C TYR A 238 1.10 -5.29 -24.12
N ASP A 239 0.40 -5.72 -25.16
CA ASP A 239 0.30 -7.13 -25.51
C ASP A 239 1.52 -7.56 -26.34
N ARG A 240 2.37 -8.40 -25.76
CA ARG A 240 3.57 -8.91 -26.42
C ARG A 240 3.27 -9.82 -27.62
N GLN A 241 2.11 -10.49 -27.65
CA GLN A 241 1.76 -11.42 -28.71
C GLN A 241 1.29 -10.70 -29.97
N THR A 242 0.45 -9.67 -29.80
CA THR A 242 -0.14 -8.93 -30.92
C THR A 242 0.57 -7.61 -31.23
N GLY A 243 1.36 -7.08 -30.30
CA GLY A 243 1.94 -5.74 -30.36
C GLY A 243 0.92 -4.62 -30.08
N ALA A 244 -0.33 -4.95 -29.73
CA ALA A 244 -1.36 -3.98 -29.45
C ALA A 244 -1.14 -3.28 -28.10
N ILE A 245 -1.61 -2.04 -28.00
CA ILE A 245 -1.66 -1.27 -26.76
C ILE A 245 -3.11 -1.09 -26.34
N LYS A 246 -3.43 -1.48 -25.11
CA LYS A 246 -4.72 -1.19 -24.49
C LYS A 246 -4.53 -0.12 -23.41
N ARG A 247 -5.13 1.05 -23.65
CA ARG A 247 -5.17 2.15 -22.68
C ARG A 247 -6.34 1.98 -21.73
N LEU A 248 -6.07 2.02 -20.43
CA LEU A 248 -7.06 1.88 -19.37
C LEU A 248 -6.98 3.07 -18.40
N SER A 249 -8.13 3.52 -17.91
CA SER A 249 -8.22 4.54 -16.87
C SER A 249 -8.81 3.94 -15.59
N PHE A 250 -8.78 4.71 -14.51
CA PHE A 250 -9.32 4.30 -13.22
C PHE A 250 -10.48 5.23 -12.83
N ALA A 251 -11.64 4.64 -12.54
CA ALA A 251 -12.70 5.32 -11.81
C ALA A 251 -12.44 5.25 -10.29
N PRO A 252 -13.10 6.10 -9.47
CA PRO A 252 -13.05 6.03 -8.01
C PRO A 252 -13.20 4.61 -7.44
N GLY A 253 -12.23 4.17 -6.62
CA GLY A 253 -12.24 2.86 -5.98
C GLY A 253 -12.02 1.66 -6.91
N THR A 254 -11.84 1.88 -8.22
CA THR A 254 -11.56 0.81 -9.18
C THR A 254 -10.12 0.32 -9.03
N ALA A 255 -9.95 -1.00 -9.08
CA ALA A 255 -8.64 -1.65 -9.10
C ALA A 255 -8.33 -2.28 -10.46
N LEU A 256 -7.05 -2.26 -10.82
CA LEU A 256 -6.47 -3.12 -11.85
C LEU A 256 -5.49 -4.09 -11.21
N ILE A 257 -5.56 -5.37 -11.57
CA ILE A 257 -4.59 -6.39 -11.17
C ILE A 257 -4.00 -7.08 -12.40
N HIS A 258 -2.68 -7.29 -12.40
CA HIS A 258 -1.95 -7.96 -13.47
C HIS A 258 -0.70 -8.66 -12.93
N ARG A 259 -0.11 -9.56 -13.73
CA ARG A 259 1.22 -10.10 -13.42
C ARG A 259 2.26 -8.97 -13.53
N GLY A 260 3.29 -8.98 -12.68
CA GLY A 260 4.35 -7.97 -12.77
C GLY A 260 5.10 -7.98 -14.11
N SER A 261 5.15 -9.14 -14.77
CA SER A 261 5.76 -9.32 -16.09
C SER A 261 5.01 -8.66 -17.25
N VAL A 262 3.78 -8.16 -17.03
CA VAL A 262 3.01 -7.42 -18.04
C VAL A 262 3.62 -6.03 -18.24
N ALA A 263 4.06 -5.77 -19.47
CA ALA A 263 4.68 -4.50 -19.81
C ALA A 263 3.62 -3.39 -19.88
N HIS A 264 3.86 -2.28 -19.19
CA HIS A 264 2.94 -1.16 -19.14
C HIS A 264 3.63 0.20 -18.96
N ALA A 265 2.91 1.28 -19.25
CA ALA A 265 3.38 2.66 -19.13
C ALA A 265 2.28 3.55 -18.56
N ALA A 266 2.64 4.52 -17.71
CA ALA A 266 1.68 5.52 -17.24
C ALA A 266 1.82 6.80 -18.07
N GLN A 267 0.72 7.26 -18.65
CA GLN A 267 0.68 8.51 -19.39
C GLN A 267 0.94 9.71 -18.46
N PRO A 268 1.50 10.82 -18.95
CA PRO A 268 1.59 12.04 -18.15
C PRO A 268 0.19 12.50 -17.73
N ILE A 269 0.05 12.92 -16.48
CA ILE A 269 -1.15 13.62 -16.02
C ILE A 269 -1.17 15.04 -16.61
N LYS A 270 -2.30 15.45 -17.16
CA LYS A 270 -2.48 16.73 -17.87
C LYS A 270 -3.28 17.74 -17.04
N SER A 271 -4.23 17.27 -16.24
CA SER A 271 -5.01 18.09 -15.31
C SER A 271 -5.50 17.26 -14.13
N GLY A 272 -5.86 17.92 -13.02
CA GLY A 272 -6.35 17.26 -11.82
C GLY A 272 -5.24 16.58 -11.02
N GLN A 273 -5.63 15.67 -10.14
CA GLN A 273 -4.75 14.83 -9.33
C GLN A 273 -5.25 13.40 -9.35
N ARG A 274 -4.34 12.43 -9.42
CA ARG A 274 -4.68 11.02 -9.33
C ARG A 274 -3.96 10.40 -8.15
N SER A 275 -4.70 9.86 -7.18
CA SER A 275 -4.11 9.19 -6.01
C SER A 275 -4.42 7.71 -6.04
N ASN A 276 -3.39 6.86 -5.92
CA ASN A 276 -3.55 5.41 -5.95
C ASN A 276 -2.80 4.72 -4.80
N LEU A 277 -3.27 3.53 -4.44
CA LEU A 277 -2.51 2.54 -3.69
C LEU A 277 -2.00 1.49 -4.68
N VAL A 278 -0.72 1.13 -4.55
CA VAL A 278 -0.08 0.10 -5.37
C VAL A 278 0.51 -0.96 -4.47
N PHE A 279 0.17 -2.21 -4.75
CA PHE A 279 0.56 -3.37 -3.96
C PHE A 279 1.17 -4.45 -4.82
N TRP A 280 2.23 -5.06 -4.32
CA TRP A 280 3.00 -6.10 -5.00
C TRP A 280 3.06 -7.37 -4.15
N LEU A 281 3.02 -8.51 -4.84
CA LEU A 281 3.28 -9.82 -4.26
C LEU A 281 4.63 -10.35 -4.70
N TYR A 282 5.26 -11.10 -3.80
CA TYR A 282 6.58 -11.69 -3.95
C TYR A 282 6.65 -13.06 -3.27
N GLY A 283 7.54 -13.93 -3.73
CA GLY A 283 7.95 -15.12 -3.01
C GLY A 283 9.02 -14.82 -1.96
N ASP A 284 9.45 -15.87 -1.27
CA ASP A 284 10.48 -15.78 -0.22
C ASP A 284 11.76 -15.13 -0.75
N ARG A 285 12.39 -14.28 0.06
CA ARG A 285 13.55 -13.46 -0.32
C ARG A 285 13.27 -12.61 -1.55
N MET A 286 12.05 -12.06 -1.61
CA MET A 286 11.55 -11.16 -2.65
C MET A 286 11.67 -11.72 -4.07
N GLN A 287 11.52 -13.04 -4.21
CA GLN A 287 11.58 -13.69 -5.52
C GLN A 287 10.34 -13.38 -6.36
N ILE A 288 10.52 -13.33 -7.68
CA ILE A 288 9.43 -13.22 -8.66
C ILE A 288 9.47 -14.43 -9.60
N PRO A 289 8.34 -14.85 -10.18
CA PRO A 289 8.31 -15.98 -11.11
C PRO A 289 9.28 -15.74 -12.28
N ARG A 290 10.18 -16.69 -12.51
CA ARG A 290 11.08 -16.72 -13.68
C ARG A 290 10.80 -17.98 -14.47
N ASN A 291 10.60 -17.85 -15.78
CA ASN A 291 10.25 -18.95 -16.68
C ASN A 291 8.94 -19.63 -16.25
N ILE A 292 7.80 -19.00 -16.58
CA ILE A 292 6.45 -19.50 -16.29
C ILE A 292 6.30 -20.91 -16.87
N MET A 293 6.51 -21.92 -16.03
CA MET A 293 6.15 -23.29 -16.31
C MET A 293 4.68 -23.46 -15.93
N PRO A 294 3.93 -24.34 -16.60
CA PRO A 294 2.60 -24.71 -16.14
C PRO A 294 2.72 -25.26 -14.70
N ALA A 295 2.27 -24.47 -13.72
CA ALA A 295 2.13 -24.94 -12.36
C ALA A 295 0.89 -25.85 -12.28
N GLU A 296 0.94 -26.87 -11.44
CA GLU A 296 -0.24 -27.65 -11.12
C GLU A 296 -1.29 -26.71 -10.50
N ALA A 297 -2.51 -26.75 -11.03
CA ALA A 297 -3.56 -25.85 -10.59
C ALA A 297 -3.96 -26.22 -9.16
N LEU A 298 -3.73 -25.31 -8.22
CA LEU A 298 -4.21 -25.45 -6.84
C LEU A 298 -5.72 -25.72 -6.81
N SER A 299 -6.21 -26.38 -5.77
CA SER A 299 -7.64 -26.38 -5.46
C SER A 299 -8.09 -25.00 -4.93
N ALA A 300 -9.40 -24.78 -4.84
CA ALA A 300 -9.90 -23.56 -4.20
C ALA A 300 -9.49 -23.52 -2.72
N GLU A 301 -9.56 -24.66 -2.03
CA GLU A 301 -9.14 -24.80 -0.63
C GLU A 301 -7.67 -24.43 -0.42
N GLU A 302 -6.79 -24.70 -1.38
CA GLU A 302 -5.38 -24.31 -1.30
C GLU A 302 -5.17 -22.83 -1.61
N ARG A 303 -5.94 -22.25 -2.54
CA ARG A 303 -5.86 -20.82 -2.87
C ARG A 303 -6.31 -19.92 -1.73
N TRP A 304 -7.37 -20.29 -1.01
CA TRP A 304 -7.96 -19.50 0.07
C TRP A 304 -7.34 -19.86 1.42
N THR A 305 -6.00 -19.73 1.50
CA THR A 305 -5.20 -19.99 2.69
C THR A 305 -4.20 -18.89 2.96
N MET A 306 -3.81 -18.76 4.22
CA MET A 306 -2.70 -17.92 4.63
C MET A 306 -1.35 -18.61 4.44
N PRO A 307 -0.35 -17.92 3.86
CA PRO A 307 1.02 -18.43 3.86
C PRO A 307 1.53 -18.72 5.27
N LYS A 308 2.24 -19.84 5.41
CA LYS A 308 2.87 -20.24 6.68
C LYS A 308 4.29 -19.67 6.85
N THR A 309 4.88 -19.17 5.76
CA THR A 309 6.22 -18.60 5.78
C THR A 309 6.22 -17.25 6.50
N ALA A 310 7.24 -17.02 7.33
CA ALA A 310 7.46 -15.72 7.95
C ALA A 310 7.75 -14.65 6.89
N LYS A 311 7.41 -13.40 7.17
CA LYS A 311 7.86 -12.30 6.32
C LYS A 311 9.38 -12.17 6.38
N ASP A 312 9.98 -11.78 5.26
CA ASP A 312 11.39 -11.42 5.19
C ASP A 312 11.68 -10.23 6.12
N SER A 313 12.94 -10.03 6.52
CA SER A 313 13.33 -8.90 7.38
C SER A 313 13.52 -7.57 6.63
N PHE A 314 13.37 -7.58 5.31
CA PHE A 314 13.61 -6.42 4.44
C PHE A 314 12.48 -6.25 3.40
N ALA A 315 12.22 -5.00 3.04
CA ALA A 315 11.34 -4.63 1.94
C ALA A 315 12.07 -4.82 0.61
N PRO A 316 11.37 -4.90 -0.54
CA PRO A 316 12.05 -4.85 -1.81
C PRO A 316 12.55 -3.41 -2.00
N PHE A 317 13.80 -3.28 -2.48
CA PHE A 317 14.53 -2.03 -2.79
C PHE A 317 15.15 -1.27 -1.61
#